data_AF-A0A3A6NAE8-F1
#
_entry.id   AF-A0A3A6NAE8-F1
#
_cell.length_a   1.000
_cell.length_b   1.000
_cell.length_c   1.000
_cell.angle_alpha   90.00
_cell.angle_beta   90.00
_cell.angle_gamma   90.00
#
_symmetry.space_group_name_H-M   'P 1'
#
loop_
_entity.id
_entity.type
_entity.pdbx_description
1 polymer ?
#
loop_
_entity_poly.entity_id
_entity_poly.type
_entity_poly.pdbx_seq_one_letter_code
_entity_poly.pdbx_strand_id
1 'polypeptide(L)'
;MCFSLIHFNLFHCGKNIHIHSISYMSLWHDIFDNLSCFSSIILSWKYSIDIILCYTVFWNNLEVTMELTKLIYHQDFKQVGSIDRTLWTLEVGEKWANNESQCYVDDSDHAFIKDGKLTLKATIHEGESCKYRSARLNSRGKFEYQYGKLIIRAKMPTGRGAWPALWLMGAQKGFVKWPQCGEIDLVEFAGNRPGIITCAIHTQTYNHRKGNDKGTKISVKDASQTFHDYILIWTKEYLSFQIDDIEFFRVRKVAGDTADEWPFDQPFYLIMNLAVGGWYGGKIVDQDLPFDMQIESIKIYQ
;
A
#
# COMPACT_ATOMS: atom_id res chain seq x y z
N MET A 1 35.22 25.34 -49.64
CA MET A 1 34.38 24.58 -48.70
C MET A 1 33.75 25.60 -47.76
N CYS A 2 32.59 26.12 -48.14
CA CYS A 2 31.25 25.79 -47.61
C CYS A 2 31.02 26.45 -46.24
N PHE A 3 30.36 27.62 -46.23
CA PHE A 3 28.94 27.87 -45.85
C PHE A 3 28.77 27.93 -44.31
N SER A 4 27.96 28.78 -43.68
CA SER A 4 26.97 29.79 -44.08
C SER A 4 26.52 30.53 -42.81
N LEU A 5 26.00 31.75 -42.97
CA LEU A 5 25.22 32.50 -41.98
C LEU A 5 23.96 31.73 -41.50
N ILE A 6 23.42 32.14 -40.33
CA ILE A 6 22.00 32.47 -40.00
C ILE A 6 21.95 32.73 -38.46
N HIS A 7 21.91 33.99 -37.99
CA HIS A 7 20.73 34.77 -37.54
C HIS A 7 19.77 34.10 -36.56
N PHE A 8 19.57 34.68 -35.36
CA PHE A 8 18.26 34.75 -34.71
C PHE A 8 18.09 36.05 -33.91
N ASN A 9 16.88 36.60 -34.04
CA ASN A 9 16.42 37.91 -33.61
C ASN A 9 16.12 38.01 -32.10
N LEU A 10 16.27 39.24 -31.59
CA LEU A 10 15.69 39.73 -30.34
C LEU A 10 14.15 39.82 -30.45
N PHE A 11 13.45 39.41 -29.39
CA PHE A 11 12.09 39.86 -29.09
C PHE A 11 12.05 40.56 -27.73
N HIS A 12 11.26 41.62 -27.67
CA HIS A 12 11.13 42.59 -26.59
C HIS A 12 9.91 42.29 -25.71
N CYS A 13 9.92 42.90 -24.52
CA CYS A 13 8.76 43.40 -23.74
C CYS A 13 8.18 42.53 -22.60
N GLY A 14 8.46 42.96 -21.34
CA GLY A 14 7.41 43.58 -20.51
C GLY A 14 6.77 42.79 -19.34
N LYS A 15 7.07 43.29 -18.13
CA LYS A 15 6.25 43.38 -16.89
C LYS A 15 6.23 42.21 -15.86
N ASN A 16 6.92 42.52 -14.74
CA ASN A 16 6.55 42.45 -13.30
C ASN A 16 5.86 41.21 -12.72
N ILE A 17 6.45 40.66 -11.65
CA ILE A 17 5.81 40.43 -10.32
C ILE A 17 6.91 40.50 -9.24
N HIS A 18 6.63 41.28 -8.18
CA HIS A 18 7.45 41.47 -6.98
C HIS A 18 7.45 40.24 -6.07
N ILE A 19 8.59 39.89 -5.46
CA ILE A 19 8.65 39.37 -4.09
C ILE A 19 9.86 40.00 -3.37
N HIS A 20 9.57 40.58 -2.21
CA HIS A 20 10.49 41.26 -1.31
C HIS A 20 11.53 40.30 -0.70
N SER A 21 12.80 40.71 -0.67
CA SER A 21 13.76 40.19 0.31
C SER A 21 14.38 41.35 1.09
N ILE A 22 14.23 41.23 2.40
CA ILE A 22 14.59 42.19 3.44
C ILE A 22 16.11 42.40 3.47
N SER A 23 16.46 43.67 3.59
CA SER A 23 17.77 44.26 3.79
C SER A 23 18.48 43.79 5.06
N TYR A 24 19.76 43.45 4.94
CA TYR A 24 20.78 43.80 5.94
C TYR A 24 22.05 44.25 5.21
N MET A 25 22.36 45.53 5.37
CA MET A 25 23.61 46.17 4.98
C MET A 25 24.23 46.76 6.25
N SER A 26 25.54 46.99 6.21
CA SER A 26 26.42 47.60 7.24
C SER A 26 27.14 46.56 8.11
N LEU A 27 28.44 46.63 8.39
CA LEU A 27 29.49 47.64 8.19
C LEU A 27 30.81 46.88 7.86
N TRP A 28 31.73 47.48 7.12
CA TRP A 28 33.12 47.80 7.57
C TRP A 28 33.82 48.57 6.43
N HIS A 29 34.33 49.75 6.77
CA HIS A 29 35.00 50.72 5.89
C HIS A 29 36.47 50.35 5.64
N ASP A 30 36.91 50.65 4.41
CA ASP A 30 38.17 51.25 3.94
C ASP A 30 39.51 50.98 4.64
N ILE A 31 40.51 50.59 3.84
CA ILE A 31 41.69 51.40 3.42
C ILE A 31 42.73 50.45 2.80
N PHE A 32 42.98 50.57 1.49
CA PHE A 32 44.32 50.75 0.87
C PHE A 32 44.21 50.57 -0.65
N ASP A 33 44.26 51.69 -1.35
CA ASP A 33 44.67 51.79 -2.75
C ASP A 33 46.15 51.46 -2.92
N ASN A 34 46.49 51.04 -4.15
CA ASN A 34 47.82 50.84 -4.72
C ASN A 34 48.55 49.54 -4.36
N LEU A 35 48.31 48.51 -5.17
CA LEU A 35 49.38 47.76 -5.85
C LEU A 35 48.78 46.98 -7.03
N SER A 36 49.06 47.49 -8.22
CA SER A 36 48.85 46.85 -9.50
C SER A 36 49.75 45.62 -9.64
N CYS A 37 49.31 44.46 -9.16
CA CYS A 37 49.69 43.13 -9.62
C CYS A 37 48.86 42.09 -8.84
N PHE A 38 48.56 40.94 -9.46
CA PHE A 38 47.73 39.83 -8.95
C PHE A 38 46.22 39.88 -9.26
N SER A 39 45.85 40.19 -10.50
CA SER A 39 44.49 39.97 -11.02
C SER A 39 44.25 38.57 -11.63
N SER A 40 45.15 37.60 -11.48
CA SER A 40 44.99 36.27 -12.09
C SER A 40 44.77 35.10 -11.11
N ILE A 41 44.85 35.32 -9.79
CA ILE A 41 44.70 34.21 -8.81
C ILE A 41 43.33 34.18 -8.13
N ILE A 42 42.65 35.32 -7.96
CA ILE A 42 41.37 35.37 -7.22
C ILE A 42 40.15 34.98 -8.09
N LEU A 43 40.25 35.04 -9.42
CA LEU A 43 39.21 34.52 -10.31
C LEU A 43 39.22 32.98 -10.40
N SER A 44 40.32 32.30 -10.06
CA SER A 44 40.38 30.83 -10.09
C SER A 44 39.71 30.16 -8.87
N TRP A 45 39.49 30.89 -7.78
CA TRP A 45 38.87 30.35 -6.56
C TRP A 45 37.36 30.55 -6.49
N LYS A 46 36.81 31.52 -7.23
CA LYS A 46 35.36 31.76 -7.26
C LYS A 46 34.62 30.73 -8.14
N TYR A 47 35.18 30.41 -9.31
CA TYR A 47 34.63 29.36 -10.19
C TYR A 47 34.81 27.94 -9.63
N SER A 48 35.82 27.71 -8.78
CA SER A 48 36.07 26.39 -8.18
C SER A 48 35.05 26.07 -7.07
N ILE A 49 34.56 27.07 -6.34
CA ILE A 49 33.57 26.86 -5.26
C ILE A 49 32.15 26.70 -5.81
N ASP A 50 31.78 27.45 -6.85
CA ASP A 50 30.44 27.32 -7.47
C ASP A 50 30.26 25.98 -8.20
N ILE A 51 31.33 25.45 -8.80
CA ILE A 51 31.33 24.11 -9.39
C ILE A 51 31.20 23.05 -8.28
N ILE A 52 31.99 23.13 -7.20
CA ILE A 52 31.92 22.16 -6.08
C ILE A 52 30.56 22.22 -5.36
N LEU A 53 29.91 23.39 -5.25
CA LEU A 53 28.54 23.47 -4.73
C LEU A 53 27.50 22.88 -5.69
N CYS A 54 27.66 23.04 -7.01
CA CYS A 54 26.76 22.41 -7.97
C CYS A 54 26.89 20.87 -7.97
N TYR A 55 28.11 20.35 -7.81
CA TYR A 55 28.35 18.90 -7.69
C TYR A 55 27.89 18.32 -6.33
N THR A 56 27.95 19.07 -5.23
CA THR A 56 27.43 18.59 -3.93
C THR A 56 25.91 18.67 -3.82
N VAL A 57 25.25 19.59 -4.55
CA VAL A 57 23.79 19.66 -4.61
C VAL A 57 23.20 18.62 -5.58
N PHE A 58 23.91 18.24 -6.64
CA PHE A 58 23.43 17.22 -7.60
C PHE A 58 23.58 15.77 -7.12
N TRP A 59 24.41 15.49 -6.13
CA TRP A 59 24.61 14.11 -5.62
C TRP A 59 23.66 13.72 -4.48
N ASN A 60 22.95 14.67 -3.87
CA ASN A 60 22.15 14.39 -2.68
C ASN A 60 20.66 14.08 -2.93
N ASN A 61 20.21 14.00 -4.19
CA ASN A 61 18.80 13.71 -4.50
C ASN A 61 18.60 12.67 -5.61
N LEU A 62 19.53 11.71 -5.76
CA LEU A 62 19.17 10.43 -6.38
C LEU A 62 18.52 9.56 -5.31
N GLU A 63 17.20 9.71 -5.12
CA GLU A 63 16.42 8.60 -4.58
C GLU A 63 16.58 7.45 -5.58
N VAL A 64 17.41 6.47 -5.23
CA VAL A 64 17.42 5.19 -5.91
C VAL A 64 16.04 4.57 -5.67
N THR A 65 15.13 4.77 -6.62
CA THR A 65 13.88 4.04 -6.66
C THR A 65 14.25 2.58 -6.80
N MET A 66 14.02 1.77 -5.76
CA MET A 66 14.10 0.32 -5.92
C MET A 66 13.14 -0.06 -7.04
N GLU A 67 13.68 -0.52 -8.16
CA GLU A 67 12.87 -1.04 -9.25
C GLU A 67 12.31 -2.41 -8.82
N LEU A 68 11.15 -2.39 -8.18
CA LEU A 68 10.33 -3.58 -7.87
C LEU A 68 9.69 -4.09 -9.17
N THR A 69 10.51 -4.56 -10.12
CA THR A 69 10.10 -4.86 -11.50
C THR A 69 10.09 -6.36 -11.81
N LYS A 70 10.75 -7.21 -11.02
CA LYS A 70 10.77 -8.65 -11.28
C LYS A 70 9.51 -9.30 -10.71
N LEU A 71 8.60 -9.72 -11.59
CA LEU A 71 7.43 -10.50 -11.22
C LEU A 71 7.85 -11.88 -10.68
N ILE A 72 7.55 -12.16 -9.42
CA ILE A 72 7.88 -13.44 -8.75
C ILE A 72 6.66 -14.33 -8.52
N TYR A 73 5.46 -13.76 -8.52
CA TYR A 73 4.21 -14.49 -8.38
C TYR A 73 3.11 -13.79 -9.16
N HIS A 74 2.29 -14.58 -9.86
CA HIS A 74 1.13 -14.10 -10.59
C HIS A 74 0.02 -15.15 -10.57
N GLN A 75 -1.15 -14.74 -10.07
CA GLN A 75 -2.38 -15.51 -10.17
C GLN A 75 -3.39 -14.68 -10.96
N ASP A 76 -3.81 -15.17 -12.14
CA ASP A 76 -4.69 -14.43 -13.06
C ASP A 76 -6.13 -14.98 -13.12
N PHE A 77 -6.41 -16.04 -12.35
CA PHE A 77 -7.73 -16.67 -12.21
C PHE A 77 -8.46 -16.95 -13.54
N LYS A 78 -7.73 -17.18 -14.64
CA LYS A 78 -8.34 -17.45 -15.96
C LYS A 78 -8.87 -18.87 -16.11
N GLN A 79 -8.29 -19.83 -15.41
CA GLN A 79 -8.76 -21.21 -15.45
C GLN A 79 -10.02 -21.36 -14.60
N VAL A 80 -11.16 -21.58 -15.27
CA VAL A 80 -12.43 -21.86 -14.60
C VAL A 80 -12.31 -23.16 -13.79
N GLY A 81 -12.78 -23.14 -12.55
CA GLY A 81 -12.77 -24.33 -11.71
C GLY A 81 -12.69 -24.01 -10.21
N SER A 82 -12.30 -25.04 -9.47
CA SER A 82 -12.08 -24.96 -8.02
C SER A 82 -10.77 -24.25 -7.68
N ILE A 83 -10.68 -23.78 -6.44
CA ILE A 83 -9.47 -23.22 -5.86
C ILE A 83 -8.30 -24.22 -5.93
N ASP A 84 -7.14 -23.78 -6.43
CA ASP A 84 -5.90 -24.55 -6.40
C ASP A 84 -5.42 -24.76 -4.96
N ARG A 85 -5.54 -26.01 -4.49
CA ARG A 85 -5.20 -26.39 -3.11
C ARG A 85 -3.71 -26.52 -2.85
N THR A 86 -2.88 -26.52 -3.88
CA THR A 86 -1.42 -26.45 -3.71
C THR A 86 -0.98 -25.03 -3.31
N LEU A 87 -1.78 -24.02 -3.63
CA LEU A 87 -1.52 -22.60 -3.32
C LEU A 87 -2.37 -22.07 -2.17
N TRP A 88 -3.63 -22.50 -2.07
CA TRP A 88 -4.60 -21.94 -1.13
C TRP A 88 -5.21 -22.99 -0.21
N THR A 89 -5.38 -22.64 1.05
CA THR A 89 -6.16 -23.38 2.04
C THR A 89 -7.47 -22.66 2.25
N LEU A 90 -8.61 -23.35 2.10
CA LEU A 90 -9.89 -22.85 2.58
C LEU A 90 -9.97 -23.11 4.08
N GLU A 91 -10.22 -22.06 4.85
CA GLU A 91 -10.47 -22.20 6.28
C GLU A 91 -11.93 -22.55 6.52
N VAL A 92 -12.14 -23.55 7.37
CA VAL A 92 -13.49 -24.02 7.75
C VAL A 92 -13.68 -23.74 9.22
N GLY A 93 -14.80 -23.11 9.58
CA GLY A 93 -15.12 -22.86 10.98
C GLY A 93 -16.10 -21.72 11.20
N GLU A 94 -16.55 -21.63 12.45
CA GLU A 94 -17.49 -20.64 12.97
C GLU A 94 -16.87 -19.86 14.14
N LYS A 95 -17.53 -18.78 14.58
CA LYS A 95 -17.17 -18.02 15.81
C LYS A 95 -15.75 -17.46 15.77
N TRP A 96 -15.46 -16.68 14.73
CA TRP A 96 -14.19 -15.97 14.57
C TRP A 96 -14.05 -14.82 15.57
N ALA A 97 -12.84 -14.26 15.67
CA ALA A 97 -12.42 -13.38 16.75
C ALA A 97 -13.24 -12.08 16.94
N ASN A 98 -14.03 -11.70 15.94
CA ASN A 98 -14.67 -10.37 15.87
C ASN A 98 -16.21 -10.40 16.00
N ASN A 99 -16.78 -11.44 16.62
CA ASN A 99 -18.23 -11.66 16.70
C ASN A 99 -18.90 -11.74 15.31
N GLU A 100 -18.14 -12.28 14.36
CA GLU A 100 -18.58 -12.58 13.00
C GLU A 100 -19.67 -13.66 13.01
N SER A 101 -20.64 -13.55 12.09
CA SER A 101 -21.83 -14.41 12.05
C SER A 101 -21.75 -15.54 11.02
N GLN A 102 -20.76 -15.52 10.12
CA GLN A 102 -20.61 -16.57 9.10
C GLN A 102 -19.89 -17.81 9.62
N CYS A 103 -20.21 -18.93 8.99
CA CYS A 103 -19.32 -20.08 8.90
C CYS A 103 -18.52 -19.98 7.61
N TYR A 104 -17.20 -20.04 7.71
CA TYR A 104 -16.41 -20.31 6.52
C TYR A 104 -16.50 -21.79 6.18
N VAL A 105 -16.70 -22.08 4.89
CA VAL A 105 -16.94 -23.43 4.38
C VAL A 105 -15.99 -23.77 3.24
N ASP A 106 -15.75 -25.06 3.04
CA ASP A 106 -14.94 -25.60 1.95
C ASP A 106 -15.85 -26.17 0.86
N ASP A 107 -16.38 -25.29 0.02
CA ASP A 107 -17.19 -25.67 -1.14
C ASP A 107 -17.03 -24.68 -2.31
N SER A 108 -17.48 -25.11 -3.49
CA SER A 108 -17.46 -24.33 -4.72
C SER A 108 -18.59 -23.32 -4.85
N ASP A 109 -19.54 -23.27 -3.91
CA ASP A 109 -20.64 -22.31 -3.92
C ASP A 109 -20.19 -20.97 -3.30
N HIS A 110 -19.22 -21.03 -2.38
CA HIS A 110 -18.70 -19.88 -1.64
C HIS A 110 -17.31 -19.43 -2.08
N ALA A 111 -16.49 -20.31 -2.68
CA ALA A 111 -15.20 -19.96 -3.27
C ALA A 111 -14.99 -20.65 -4.62
N PHE A 112 -15.00 -19.87 -5.70
CA PHE A 112 -14.88 -20.43 -7.06
C PHE A 112 -14.22 -19.45 -8.04
N ILE A 113 -13.67 -20.00 -9.11
CA ILE A 113 -13.11 -19.24 -10.23
C ILE A 113 -14.06 -19.32 -11.42
N LYS A 114 -14.55 -18.16 -11.86
CA LYS A 114 -15.45 -18.04 -13.01
C LYS A 114 -15.22 -16.67 -13.67
N ASP A 115 -15.32 -16.61 -14.99
CA ASP A 115 -15.20 -15.36 -15.76
C ASP A 115 -13.89 -14.59 -15.50
N GLY A 116 -12.78 -15.33 -15.34
CA GLY A 116 -11.45 -14.73 -15.14
C GLY A 116 -11.19 -14.17 -13.75
N LYS A 117 -12.00 -14.52 -12.75
CA LYS A 117 -11.90 -14.00 -11.38
C LYS A 117 -12.20 -15.05 -10.33
N LEU A 118 -11.53 -14.93 -9.20
CA LEU A 118 -11.93 -15.56 -7.95
C LEU A 118 -13.12 -14.79 -7.37
N THR A 119 -14.18 -15.50 -6.99
CA THR A 119 -15.32 -14.94 -6.25
C THR A 119 -15.39 -15.60 -4.88
N LEU A 120 -15.38 -14.77 -3.82
CA LEU A 120 -15.78 -15.18 -2.48
C LEU A 120 -17.20 -14.69 -2.24
N LYS A 121 -18.11 -15.61 -1.98
CA LYS A 121 -19.54 -15.34 -1.84
C LYS A 121 -20.00 -15.56 -0.41
N ALA A 122 -20.89 -14.71 0.08
CA ALA A 122 -21.63 -14.94 1.30
C ALA A 122 -23.13 -15.15 0.99
N THR A 123 -23.74 -16.15 1.60
CA THR A 123 -25.12 -16.58 1.35
C THR A 123 -25.90 -16.79 2.64
N ILE A 124 -27.23 -16.93 2.50
CA ILE A 124 -28.16 -17.20 3.60
C ILE A 124 -28.67 -18.65 3.53
N HIS A 125 -28.68 -19.32 4.68
CA HIS A 125 -29.01 -20.72 4.88
C HIS A 125 -30.02 -20.84 6.02
N GLU A 126 -31.29 -20.53 5.73
CA GLU A 126 -32.34 -20.49 6.73
C GLU A 126 -32.62 -21.87 7.35
N GLY A 127 -32.80 -21.89 8.67
CA GLY A 127 -33.07 -23.12 9.42
C GLY A 127 -31.86 -24.02 9.66
N GLU A 128 -30.68 -23.65 9.17
CA GLU A 128 -29.42 -24.35 9.46
C GLU A 128 -28.77 -23.83 10.76
N SER A 129 -27.88 -24.64 11.35
CA SER A 129 -27.14 -24.26 12.56
C SER A 129 -26.29 -22.99 12.34
N CYS A 130 -25.87 -22.77 11.10
CA CYS A 130 -25.16 -21.58 10.68
C CYS A 130 -25.90 -20.88 9.55
N LYS A 131 -26.59 -19.79 9.91
CA LYS A 131 -27.45 -19.04 8.99
C LYS A 131 -26.68 -18.38 7.85
N TYR A 132 -25.42 -17.99 8.06
CA TYR A 132 -24.62 -17.35 7.02
C TYR A 132 -23.42 -18.22 6.69
N ARG A 133 -23.16 -18.45 5.40
CA ARG A 133 -21.97 -19.15 4.94
C ARG A 133 -21.14 -18.22 4.07
N SER A 134 -19.82 -18.35 4.17
CA SER A 134 -18.91 -17.62 3.29
C SER A 134 -17.57 -18.35 3.11
N ALA A 135 -16.56 -17.66 2.56
CA ALA A 135 -15.25 -18.22 2.32
C ALA A 135 -14.11 -17.36 2.89
N ARG A 136 -13.06 -18.06 3.32
CA ARG A 136 -11.78 -17.53 3.75
C ARG A 136 -10.66 -18.40 3.21
N LEU A 137 -9.73 -17.80 2.48
CA LEU A 137 -8.57 -18.45 1.91
C LEU A 137 -7.30 -17.91 2.57
N ASN A 138 -6.31 -18.77 2.79
CA ASN A 138 -4.96 -18.34 3.11
C ASN A 138 -3.89 -19.14 2.35
N SER A 139 -2.70 -18.58 2.26
CA SER A 139 -1.54 -19.17 1.59
C SER A 139 -0.48 -19.72 2.56
N ARG A 140 -0.80 -19.84 3.86
CA ARG A 140 0.15 -20.24 4.91
C ARG A 140 0.77 -21.60 4.61
N GLY A 141 2.09 -21.70 4.72
CA GLY A 141 2.85 -22.92 4.45
C GLY A 141 2.87 -23.36 2.98
N LYS A 142 2.32 -22.55 2.08
CA LYS A 142 2.27 -22.82 0.63
C LYS A 142 3.00 -21.72 -0.14
N PHE A 143 2.58 -20.48 0.08
CA PHE A 143 3.19 -19.30 -0.52
C PHE A 143 3.30 -18.19 0.54
N GLU A 144 4.53 -17.74 0.76
CA GLU A 144 4.91 -16.71 1.72
C GLU A 144 5.96 -15.84 1.06
N TYR A 145 5.92 -14.53 1.31
CA TYR A 145 6.91 -13.60 0.75
C TYR A 145 7.30 -12.55 1.76
N GLN A 146 8.47 -11.93 1.54
CA GLN A 146 9.00 -10.86 2.36
C GLN A 146 9.48 -9.73 1.47
N TYR A 147 8.99 -8.52 1.71
CA TYR A 147 9.25 -7.33 0.90
C TYR A 147 8.78 -7.44 -0.56
N GLY A 148 8.64 -6.30 -1.23
CA GLY A 148 8.24 -6.20 -2.62
C GLY A 148 7.02 -5.31 -2.86
N LYS A 149 6.48 -5.36 -4.07
CA LYS A 149 5.19 -4.74 -4.46
C LYS A 149 4.16 -5.85 -4.60
N LEU A 150 3.19 -5.91 -3.69
CA LEU A 150 1.98 -6.73 -3.85
C LEU A 150 0.91 -5.87 -4.52
N ILE A 151 0.25 -6.41 -5.54
CA ILE A 151 -0.90 -5.82 -6.22
C ILE A 151 -2.02 -6.85 -6.19
N ILE A 152 -3.15 -6.49 -5.60
CA ILE A 152 -4.39 -7.28 -5.68
C ILE A 152 -5.43 -6.46 -6.42
N ARG A 153 -5.83 -6.93 -7.58
CA ARG A 153 -6.89 -6.31 -8.37
C ARG A 153 -8.24 -6.87 -7.95
N ALA A 154 -9.04 -6.08 -7.25
CA ALA A 154 -10.28 -6.56 -6.64
C ALA A 154 -11.42 -5.54 -6.73
N LYS A 155 -12.64 -6.04 -6.58
CA LYS A 155 -13.88 -5.26 -6.45
C LYS A 155 -14.60 -5.70 -5.17
N MET A 156 -14.96 -4.72 -4.35
CA MET A 156 -15.61 -4.94 -3.07
C MET A 156 -17.10 -5.30 -3.24
N PRO A 157 -17.67 -6.10 -2.33
CA PRO A 157 -19.11 -6.36 -2.29
C PRO A 157 -19.91 -5.09 -1.98
N THR A 158 -21.22 -5.18 -2.20
CA THR A 158 -22.23 -4.28 -1.63
C THR A 158 -22.99 -4.99 -0.52
N GLY A 159 -23.68 -4.22 0.33
CA GLY A 159 -24.67 -4.77 1.27
C GLY A 159 -24.28 -4.63 2.75
N ARG A 160 -25.25 -4.27 3.59
CA ARG A 160 -25.02 -4.04 5.01
C ARG A 160 -24.74 -5.37 5.71
N GLY A 161 -23.64 -5.40 6.46
CA GLY A 161 -23.11 -6.60 7.09
C GLY A 161 -21.92 -7.21 6.34
N ALA A 162 -21.68 -6.87 5.06
CA ALA A 162 -20.50 -7.36 4.35
C ALA A 162 -19.21 -6.77 4.96
N TRP A 163 -18.22 -7.62 5.24
CA TRP A 163 -16.88 -7.25 5.68
C TRP A 163 -15.81 -8.06 4.91
N PRO A 164 -15.54 -7.68 3.66
CA PRO A 164 -14.38 -8.20 2.91
C PRO A 164 -13.05 -7.74 3.54
N ALA A 165 -12.04 -8.60 3.46
CA ALA A 165 -10.67 -8.24 3.82
C ALA A 165 -9.65 -8.90 2.88
N LEU A 166 -8.61 -8.13 2.54
CA LEU A 166 -7.38 -8.56 1.88
C LEU A 166 -6.22 -8.16 2.78
N TRP A 167 -5.57 -9.14 3.40
CA TRP A 167 -4.67 -8.87 4.51
C TRP A 167 -3.60 -9.94 4.63
N LEU A 168 -2.56 -9.67 5.42
CA LEU A 168 -1.42 -10.54 5.57
C LEU A 168 -1.14 -10.79 7.05
N MET A 169 -0.68 -12.00 7.36
CA MET A 169 -0.25 -12.36 8.71
C MET A 169 1.14 -12.98 8.71
N GLY A 170 1.93 -12.71 9.74
CA GLY A 170 3.31 -13.20 9.83
C GLY A 170 3.39 -14.72 9.80
N ALA A 171 4.36 -15.22 9.05
CA ALA A 171 4.59 -16.64 8.78
C ALA A 171 5.82 -17.20 9.52
N GLN A 172 6.22 -16.57 10.64
CA GLN A 172 7.40 -16.98 11.39
C GLN A 172 7.36 -18.48 11.71
N LYS A 173 8.51 -19.15 11.63
CA LYS A 173 8.63 -20.55 12.07
C LYS A 173 8.29 -20.66 13.56
N GLY A 174 7.45 -21.64 13.88
CA GLY A 174 6.88 -21.81 15.22
C GLY A 174 5.54 -21.08 15.37
N PHE A 175 4.85 -21.33 16.48
CA PHE A 175 3.57 -20.69 16.74
C PHE A 175 3.78 -19.35 17.44
N VAL A 176 3.86 -18.26 16.66
CA VAL A 176 3.83 -16.89 17.19
C VAL A 176 2.39 -16.40 17.18
N LYS A 177 1.88 -16.01 18.34
CA LYS A 177 0.49 -15.57 18.49
C LYS A 177 0.31 -14.14 17.98
N TRP A 178 -0.89 -13.84 17.49
CA TRP A 178 -1.32 -12.48 17.29
C TRP A 178 -1.35 -11.71 18.64
N PRO A 179 -0.93 -10.44 18.70
CA PRO A 179 -0.46 -9.61 17.58
C PRO A 179 1.07 -9.62 17.38
N GLN A 180 1.82 -10.46 18.10
CA GLN A 180 3.28 -10.55 17.99
C GLN A 180 3.76 -11.03 16.62
N CYS A 181 2.95 -11.84 15.92
CA CYS A 181 3.28 -12.27 14.56
C CYS A 181 3.22 -11.13 13.53
N GLY A 182 2.58 -10.01 13.86
CA GLY A 182 2.29 -8.95 12.91
C GLY A 182 1.10 -9.25 11.99
N GLU A 183 0.39 -8.19 11.63
CA GLU A 183 -0.74 -8.17 10.70
C GLU A 183 -0.64 -6.92 9.82
N ILE A 184 -0.90 -7.08 8.53
CA ILE A 184 -0.97 -5.98 7.56
C ILE A 184 -2.32 -6.07 6.86
N ASP A 185 -3.23 -5.17 7.20
CA ASP A 185 -4.53 -5.05 6.55
C ASP A 185 -4.39 -4.13 5.36
N LEU A 186 -4.13 -4.71 4.18
CA LEU A 186 -4.04 -3.96 2.93
C LEU A 186 -5.39 -3.33 2.57
N VAL A 187 -6.46 -4.11 2.73
CA VAL A 187 -7.84 -3.65 2.56
C VAL A 187 -8.72 -4.27 3.61
N GLU A 188 -9.43 -3.41 4.32
CA GLU A 188 -10.71 -3.73 4.94
C GLU A 188 -11.79 -2.80 4.38
N PHE A 189 -12.99 -3.34 4.22
CA PHE A 189 -14.16 -2.59 3.79
C PHE A 189 -15.38 -3.07 4.57
N ALA A 190 -16.36 -2.20 4.75
CA ALA A 190 -17.63 -2.57 5.34
C ALA A 190 -18.77 -2.06 4.47
N GLY A 191 -19.68 -2.94 4.07
CA GLY A 191 -20.79 -2.57 3.19
C GLY A 191 -21.83 -1.66 3.85
N ASN A 192 -21.73 -1.42 5.17
CA ASN A 192 -22.47 -0.38 5.88
C ASN A 192 -21.85 1.04 5.76
N ARG A 193 -20.65 1.14 5.19
CA ARG A 193 -19.89 2.37 4.91
C ARG A 193 -19.35 2.30 3.48
N PRO A 194 -20.22 2.20 2.46
CA PRO A 194 -19.79 2.01 1.08
C PRO A 194 -18.89 3.17 0.63
N GLY A 195 -17.89 2.81 -0.17
CA GLY A 195 -16.91 3.75 -0.70
C GLY A 195 -15.85 4.22 0.29
N ILE A 196 -15.71 3.57 1.45
CA ILE A 196 -14.62 3.81 2.40
C ILE A 196 -13.78 2.54 2.51
N ILE A 197 -12.50 2.65 2.16
CA ILE A 197 -11.49 1.62 2.36
C ILE A 197 -10.68 1.98 3.58
N THR A 198 -10.40 1.00 4.45
CA THR A 198 -9.47 1.12 5.57
C THR A 198 -8.25 0.25 5.34
N CYS A 199 -7.13 0.69 5.89
CA CYS A 199 -5.94 -0.13 6.04
C CYS A 199 -5.37 0.07 7.43
N ALA A 200 -4.70 -0.95 7.96
CA ALA A 200 -4.06 -0.90 9.25
C ALA A 200 -2.86 -1.83 9.31
N ILE A 201 -2.05 -1.62 10.34
CA ILE A 201 -1.10 -2.63 10.80
C ILE A 201 -1.41 -2.97 12.26
N HIS A 202 -1.22 -4.24 12.61
CA HIS A 202 -1.26 -4.68 14.00
C HIS A 202 0.04 -5.37 14.40
N THR A 203 0.51 -5.00 15.58
CA THR A 203 1.78 -5.42 16.17
C THR A 203 1.58 -5.61 17.67
N GLN A 204 2.57 -6.17 18.37
CA GLN A 204 2.50 -6.30 19.82
C GLN A 204 2.29 -4.93 20.49
N THR A 205 2.94 -3.88 20.00
CA THR A 205 2.84 -2.53 20.56
C THR A 205 1.60 -1.77 20.09
N TYR A 206 1.26 -1.86 18.79
CA TYR A 206 0.17 -1.12 18.15
C TYR A 206 -0.94 -2.07 17.68
N ASN A 207 -2.09 -2.12 18.37
CA ASN A 207 -3.21 -2.97 17.95
C ASN A 207 -4.56 -2.52 18.53
N HIS A 208 -5.64 -2.98 17.91
CA HIS A 208 -7.00 -2.57 18.24
C HIS A 208 -7.42 -2.92 19.68
N ARG A 209 -6.85 -3.97 20.31
CA ARG A 209 -7.15 -4.30 21.72
C ARG A 209 -6.62 -3.26 22.70
N LYS A 210 -5.59 -2.51 22.30
CA LYS A 210 -5.02 -1.38 23.05
C LYS A 210 -5.58 -0.02 22.59
N GLY A 211 -6.37 0.01 21.51
CA GLY A 211 -6.91 1.24 20.93
C GLY A 211 -5.86 2.18 20.34
N ASN A 212 -4.71 1.65 19.92
CA ASN A 212 -3.57 2.41 19.41
C ASN A 212 -3.02 1.84 18.08
N ASP A 213 -3.89 1.19 17.30
CA ASP A 213 -3.56 0.72 15.96
C ASP A 213 -3.06 1.86 15.07
N LYS A 214 -2.17 1.51 14.14
CA LYS A 214 -1.69 2.43 13.11
C LYS A 214 -2.44 2.11 11.82
N GLY A 215 -3.46 2.90 11.54
CA GLY A 215 -4.27 2.75 10.34
C GLY A 215 -4.87 4.07 9.87
N THR A 216 -5.47 4.04 8.69
CA THR A 216 -6.22 5.18 8.15
C THR A 216 -7.33 4.68 7.23
N LYS A 217 -8.10 5.63 6.70
CA LYS A 217 -9.15 5.39 5.72
C LYS A 217 -9.06 6.36 4.55
N ILE A 218 -9.50 5.91 3.39
CA ILE A 218 -9.62 6.72 2.18
C ILE A 218 -10.99 6.52 1.53
N SER A 219 -11.51 7.54 0.84
CA SER A 219 -12.72 7.40 0.04
C SER A 219 -12.39 6.88 -1.35
N VAL A 220 -13.02 5.76 -1.71
CA VAL A 220 -12.99 5.15 -3.04
C VAL A 220 -14.44 4.84 -3.41
N LYS A 221 -15.16 5.85 -3.89
CA LYS A 221 -16.64 5.81 -4.00
C LYS A 221 -17.15 4.68 -4.88
N ASP A 222 -16.35 4.26 -5.85
CA ASP A 222 -16.66 3.24 -6.84
C ASP A 222 -16.06 1.85 -6.52
N ALA A 223 -15.55 1.64 -5.30
CA ALA A 223 -14.91 0.39 -4.87
C ALA A 223 -15.80 -0.86 -5.05
N SER A 224 -17.12 -0.70 -5.07
CA SER A 224 -18.07 -1.79 -5.30
C SER A 224 -18.59 -1.87 -6.74
N GLN A 225 -18.21 -0.91 -7.59
CA GLN A 225 -18.66 -0.78 -8.98
C GLN A 225 -17.56 -1.20 -9.96
N THR A 226 -16.31 -0.86 -9.70
CA THR A 226 -15.17 -1.16 -10.57
C THR A 226 -14.06 -1.90 -9.84
N PHE A 227 -13.13 -2.48 -10.59
CA PHE A 227 -11.93 -3.12 -10.04
C PHE A 227 -10.83 -2.08 -9.83
N HIS A 228 -10.28 -2.05 -8.63
CA HIS A 228 -9.13 -1.22 -8.27
C HIS A 228 -7.92 -2.10 -7.97
N ASP A 229 -6.74 -1.54 -8.21
CA ASP A 229 -5.49 -2.15 -7.80
C ASP A 229 -5.15 -1.70 -6.38
N TYR A 230 -5.30 -2.62 -5.41
CA TYR A 230 -4.88 -2.42 -4.03
C TYR A 230 -3.44 -2.86 -3.88
N ILE A 231 -2.57 -1.92 -3.49
CA ILE A 231 -1.11 -2.09 -3.61
C ILE A 231 -0.44 -1.91 -2.25
N LEU A 232 0.42 -2.86 -1.91
CA LEU A 232 1.35 -2.74 -0.80
C LEU A 232 2.79 -2.66 -1.34
N ILE A 233 3.45 -1.53 -1.11
CA ILE A 233 4.90 -1.41 -1.25
C ILE A 233 5.52 -1.70 0.12
N TRP A 234 6.17 -2.85 0.23
CA TRP A 234 6.78 -3.31 1.46
C TRP A 234 8.29 -3.37 1.30
N THR A 235 8.98 -2.56 2.11
CA THR A 235 10.44 -2.53 2.18
C THR A 235 10.87 -2.80 3.61
N LYS A 236 12.19 -2.93 3.82
CA LYS A 236 12.77 -3.01 5.15
C LYS A 236 12.47 -1.77 6.03
N GLU A 237 12.26 -0.62 5.41
CA GLU A 237 12.16 0.67 6.11
C GLU A 237 10.72 1.19 6.23
N TYR A 238 9.81 0.72 5.37
CA TYR A 238 8.43 1.18 5.38
C TYR A 238 7.45 0.22 4.69
N LEU A 239 6.18 0.37 5.07
CA LEU A 239 5.00 -0.11 4.36
C LEU A 239 4.28 1.09 3.76
N SER A 240 3.95 1.04 2.47
CA SER A 240 3.17 2.06 1.76
C SER A 240 1.95 1.41 1.11
N PHE A 241 0.78 1.94 1.43
CA PHE A 241 -0.52 1.46 0.98
C PHE A 241 -1.00 2.40 -0.11
N GLN A 242 -1.38 1.82 -1.25
CA GLN A 242 -1.78 2.57 -2.42
C GLN A 242 -3.03 1.96 -3.04
N ILE A 243 -3.80 2.80 -3.72
CA ILE A 243 -4.92 2.38 -4.56
C ILE A 243 -4.71 3.04 -5.92
N ASP A 244 -4.71 2.23 -6.99
CA ASP A 244 -4.47 2.69 -8.37
C ASP A 244 -3.19 3.54 -8.49
N ASP A 245 -2.10 3.02 -7.91
CA ASP A 245 -0.76 3.66 -7.82
C ASP A 245 -0.71 5.00 -7.05
N ILE A 246 -1.76 5.37 -6.31
CA ILE A 246 -1.80 6.55 -5.44
C ILE A 246 -1.62 6.14 -3.98
N GLU A 247 -0.51 6.54 -3.37
CA GLU A 247 -0.26 6.34 -1.93
C GLU A 247 -1.23 7.17 -1.07
N PHE A 248 -1.86 6.52 -0.10
CA PHE A 248 -2.73 7.18 0.88
C PHE A 248 -2.32 6.93 2.34
N PHE A 249 -1.43 5.97 2.58
CA PHE A 249 -0.90 5.69 3.90
C PHE A 249 0.52 5.15 3.83
N ARG A 250 1.37 5.60 4.75
CA ARG A 250 2.73 5.08 4.90
C ARG A 250 3.08 4.95 6.37
N VAL A 251 3.62 3.80 6.75
CA VAL A 251 4.20 3.57 8.08
C VAL A 251 5.68 3.28 7.91
N ARG A 252 6.52 3.99 8.66
CA ARG A 252 7.98 3.83 8.64
C ARG A 252 8.44 3.12 9.91
N LYS A 253 9.44 2.27 9.75
CA LYS A 253 10.23 1.75 10.85
C LYS A 253 11.00 2.89 11.51
N VAL A 254 11.00 2.96 12.83
CA VAL A 254 11.75 3.96 13.59
C VAL A 254 13.04 3.32 14.13
N ALA A 255 14.11 4.11 14.20
CA ALA A 255 15.36 3.66 14.80
C ALA A 255 15.12 3.24 16.26
N GLY A 256 15.47 2.00 16.60
CA GLY A 256 15.22 1.41 17.91
C GLY A 256 13.97 0.54 18.01
N ASP A 257 13.11 0.52 16.98
CA ASP A 257 11.96 -0.40 16.94
C ASP A 257 12.43 -1.86 17.05
N THR A 258 11.77 -2.59 17.94
CA THR A 258 11.98 -4.03 18.10
C THR A 258 10.94 -4.81 17.28
N ALA A 259 10.90 -6.14 17.41
CA ALA A 259 9.85 -6.94 16.82
C ALA A 259 8.45 -6.61 17.39
N ASP A 260 8.36 -5.99 18.56
CA ASP A 260 7.08 -5.59 19.15
C ASP A 260 6.44 -4.41 18.40
N GLU A 261 7.26 -3.49 17.88
CA GLU A 261 6.84 -2.34 17.07
C GLU A 261 6.85 -2.63 15.57
N TRP A 262 7.80 -3.45 15.11
CA TRP A 262 8.05 -3.74 13.70
C TRP A 262 8.28 -5.24 13.43
N PRO A 263 7.24 -6.09 13.51
CA PRO A 263 7.31 -7.51 13.15
C PRO A 263 7.30 -7.75 11.63
N PHE A 264 7.59 -6.74 10.80
CA PHE A 264 7.49 -6.79 9.32
C PHE A 264 8.83 -7.09 8.64
N ASP A 265 9.79 -7.63 9.38
CA ASP A 265 11.10 -8.07 8.88
C ASP A 265 11.19 -9.61 8.75
N GLN A 266 10.07 -10.23 8.36
CA GLN A 266 9.91 -11.69 8.21
C GLN A 266 8.91 -12.01 7.08
N PRO A 267 8.81 -13.28 6.64
CA PRO A 267 7.80 -13.67 5.65
C PRO A 267 6.37 -13.54 6.18
N PHE A 268 5.46 -13.15 5.29
CA PHE A 268 4.01 -13.07 5.52
C PHE A 268 3.27 -13.92 4.49
N TYR A 269 2.13 -14.48 4.87
CA TYR A 269 1.19 -15.13 3.95
C TYR A 269 -0.05 -14.26 3.74
N LEU A 270 -0.66 -14.36 2.56
CA LEU A 270 -1.89 -13.67 2.21
C LEU A 270 -3.12 -14.40 2.75
N ILE A 271 -4.09 -13.63 3.22
CA ILE A 271 -5.43 -14.03 3.62
C ILE A 271 -6.45 -13.19 2.84
N MET A 272 -7.47 -13.85 2.31
CA MET A 272 -8.61 -13.20 1.63
C MET A 272 -9.90 -13.79 2.20
N ASN A 273 -10.81 -12.97 2.69
CA ASN A 273 -12.08 -13.46 3.23
C ASN A 273 -13.22 -12.47 3.02
N LEU A 274 -14.43 -12.98 3.17
CA LEU A 274 -15.66 -12.19 3.21
C LEU A 274 -16.42 -12.51 4.51
N ALA A 275 -16.16 -11.73 5.55
CA ALA A 275 -16.90 -11.85 6.80
C ALA A 275 -18.32 -11.27 6.66
N VAL A 276 -19.22 -11.71 7.55
CA VAL A 276 -20.61 -11.26 7.62
C VAL A 276 -20.90 -10.82 9.06
N GLY A 277 -21.26 -9.55 9.21
CA GLY A 277 -21.56 -8.92 10.50
C GLY A 277 -20.30 -8.54 11.27
N GLY A 278 -20.22 -8.96 12.53
CA GLY A 278 -19.15 -8.55 13.43
C GLY A 278 -19.24 -7.08 13.84
N TRP A 279 -18.29 -6.63 14.66
CA TRP A 279 -18.25 -5.24 15.12
C TRP A 279 -17.98 -4.25 13.97
N TYR A 280 -17.25 -4.67 12.94
CA TYR A 280 -16.88 -3.81 11.81
C TYR A 280 -17.94 -3.80 10.70
N GLY A 281 -18.33 -4.98 10.19
CA GLY A 281 -19.38 -5.13 9.18
C GLY A 281 -20.77 -4.74 9.69
N GLY A 282 -21.00 -4.85 10.99
CA GLY A 282 -22.16 -4.30 11.69
C GLY A 282 -23.46 -5.06 11.41
N LYS A 283 -24.59 -4.35 11.46
CA LYS A 283 -25.92 -4.96 11.27
C LYS A 283 -26.04 -5.61 9.89
N ILE A 284 -26.40 -6.89 9.88
CA ILE A 284 -26.71 -7.65 8.67
C ILE A 284 -28.15 -7.34 8.23
N VAL A 285 -28.35 -7.15 6.93
CA VAL A 285 -29.68 -7.07 6.32
C VAL A 285 -29.81 -8.17 5.28
N ASP A 286 -30.63 -9.19 5.58
CA ASP A 286 -30.73 -10.42 4.78
C ASP A 286 -31.06 -10.16 3.31
N GLN A 287 -31.85 -9.12 3.02
CA GLN A 287 -32.22 -8.72 1.65
C GLN A 287 -31.05 -8.18 0.84
N ASP A 288 -29.95 -7.80 1.48
CA ASP A 288 -28.75 -7.33 0.80
C ASP A 288 -27.86 -8.51 0.34
N LEU A 289 -28.11 -9.76 0.79
CA LEU A 289 -27.38 -10.96 0.35
C LEU A 289 -27.89 -11.47 -1.01
N PRO A 290 -27.04 -12.15 -1.81
CA PRO A 290 -25.67 -12.54 -1.52
C PRO A 290 -24.67 -11.37 -1.61
N PHE A 291 -23.59 -11.47 -0.85
CA PHE A 291 -22.43 -10.58 -1.00
C PHE A 291 -21.37 -11.28 -1.85
N ASP A 292 -20.76 -10.57 -2.80
CA ASP A 292 -19.69 -11.10 -3.64
C ASP A 292 -18.46 -10.19 -3.58
N MET A 293 -17.33 -10.68 -3.07
CA MET A 293 -16.01 -10.09 -3.29
C MET A 293 -15.35 -10.74 -4.50
N GLN A 294 -14.83 -9.95 -5.42
CA GLN A 294 -14.24 -10.44 -6.67
C GLN A 294 -12.77 -10.03 -6.77
N ILE A 295 -11.89 -10.97 -7.14
CA ILE A 295 -10.46 -10.75 -7.34
C ILE A 295 -10.08 -11.21 -8.75
N GLU A 296 -9.60 -10.28 -9.57
CA GLU A 296 -9.14 -10.56 -10.95
C GLU A 296 -7.70 -11.04 -10.98
N SER A 297 -6.82 -10.48 -10.15
CA SER A 297 -5.43 -10.94 -10.12
C SER A 297 -4.70 -10.62 -8.82
N ILE A 298 -3.65 -11.39 -8.57
CA ILE A 298 -2.64 -11.14 -7.53
C ILE A 298 -1.28 -11.14 -8.21
N LYS A 299 -0.49 -10.09 -8.01
CA LYS A 299 0.88 -9.99 -8.52
C LYS A 299 1.83 -9.56 -7.42
N ILE A 300 3.02 -10.16 -7.40
CA ILE A 300 4.08 -9.76 -6.47
C ILE A 300 5.37 -9.53 -7.27
N TYR A 301 6.01 -8.39 -7.01
CA TYR A 301 7.27 -7.98 -7.61
C TYR A 301 8.35 -7.77 -6.56
N GLN A 302 9.60 -8.06 -6.91
CA GLN A 302 10.79 -7.81 -6.10
C GLN A 302 11.93 -7.24 -6.95
#